data_AF-F5VBC3-F1
#
_entry.id   AF-F5VBC3-F1
#
_cell.length_a   1.000
_cell.length_b   1.000
_cell.length_c   1.000
_cell.angle_alpha   90.00
_cell.angle_beta   90.00
_cell.angle_gamma   90.00
#
_symmetry.space_group_name_H-M   'P 1'
#
loop_
_entity.id
_entity.type
_entity.pdbx_description
1 polymer ?
#
loop_
_entity_poly.entity_id
_entity_poly.type
_entity_poly.pdbx_seq_one_letter_code
_entity_poly.pdbx_strand_id
1 'polypeptide(L)'
;MKVTQNRNLETSSIGLLLGYFILSIFLNSLGNALTVSLNLGSALWTAAAVNIAKITPISLSAMLFISGFIVIIVNLIILKKVNLKRILGNLIFMTPFSILVGIFATELVKLGIHSLNLPVRIFLDCLGVVLISIAISLYQRINWMLHPVDDLMQIIRFKYFKGSSTIAQLVTFTPPIVAIIISVIVSHHIYAINVGTIFALLCQGPIVGIADKIVFPSLKHRNLD
;
A
#
# COMPACT_ATOMS: atom_id res chain seq x y z
N MET A 1 13.74 -28.25 -25.77
CA MET A 1 12.45 -28.32 -25.04
C MET A 1 12.34 -27.25 -23.92
N LYS A 2 12.73 -26.00 -24.20
CA LYS A 2 12.71 -24.86 -23.23
C LYS A 2 11.93 -23.62 -23.72
N VAL A 3 11.32 -23.70 -24.90
CA VAL A 3 10.66 -22.54 -25.56
C VAL A 3 9.15 -22.49 -25.26
N THR A 4 8.57 -23.59 -24.79
CA THR A 4 7.11 -23.71 -24.59
C THR A 4 6.61 -23.15 -23.25
N GLN A 5 7.49 -22.94 -22.25
CA GLN A 5 7.05 -22.53 -20.91
C GLN A 5 6.94 -20.99 -20.75
N ASN A 6 7.59 -20.21 -21.62
CA ASN A 6 7.52 -18.74 -21.58
C ASN A 6 6.25 -18.15 -22.23
N ARG A 7 5.52 -18.92 -23.08
CA ARG A 7 4.32 -18.42 -23.77
C ARG A 7 3.02 -18.59 -22.98
N ASN A 8 2.95 -19.50 -22.00
CA ASN A 8 1.69 -19.83 -21.32
C ASN A 8 1.27 -18.84 -20.22
N LEU A 9 2.11 -17.86 -19.85
CA LEU A 9 1.79 -16.86 -18.82
C LEU A 9 1.43 -15.48 -19.39
N GLU A 10 1.66 -15.23 -20.68
CA GLU A 10 1.28 -13.98 -21.37
C GLU A 10 -0.23 -13.90 -21.66
N THR A 11 -0.94 -15.03 -21.69
CA THR A 11 -2.40 -15.13 -21.80
C THR A 11 -3.04 -15.46 -20.46
N SER A 12 -2.73 -14.67 -19.42
CA SER A 12 -3.58 -14.68 -18.23
C SER A 12 -4.97 -14.25 -18.66
N SER A 13 -5.99 -15.09 -18.45
CA SER A 13 -7.36 -14.72 -18.80
C SER A 13 -7.71 -13.40 -18.11
N ILE A 14 -8.44 -12.53 -18.81
CA ILE A 14 -8.85 -11.22 -18.27
C ILE A 14 -9.55 -11.38 -16.91
N GLY A 15 -10.29 -12.49 -16.73
CA GLY A 15 -10.93 -12.85 -15.47
C GLY A 15 -9.94 -13.12 -14.33
N LEU A 16 -8.81 -13.77 -14.60
CA LEU A 16 -7.77 -13.99 -13.58
C LEU A 16 -7.09 -12.68 -13.18
N LEU A 17 -6.82 -11.79 -14.14
CA LEU A 17 -6.27 -10.46 -13.86
C LEU A 17 -7.23 -9.61 -13.02
N LEU A 18 -8.51 -9.59 -13.38
CA LEU A 18 -9.56 -8.93 -12.62
C LEU A 18 -9.69 -9.51 -11.21
N GLY A 19 -9.65 -10.85 -11.07
CA GLY A 19 -9.71 -11.53 -9.78
C GLY A 19 -8.59 -11.09 -8.84
N TYR A 20 -7.35 -11.08 -9.31
CA TYR A 20 -6.24 -10.58 -8.50
C TYR A 20 -6.33 -9.09 -8.22
N PHE A 21 -6.77 -8.27 -9.18
CA PHE A 21 -6.94 -6.83 -8.99
C PHE A 21 -7.95 -6.53 -7.87
N ILE A 22 -9.12 -7.14 -7.91
CA ILE A 22 -10.17 -7.00 -6.88
C ILE A 22 -9.65 -7.50 -5.53
N LEU A 23 -9.04 -8.67 -5.50
CA LEU A 23 -8.46 -9.24 -4.27
C LEU A 23 -7.42 -8.30 -3.66
N SER A 24 -6.56 -7.71 -4.48
CA SER A 24 -5.48 -6.85 -3.98
C SER A 24 -6.02 -5.52 -3.46
N ILE A 25 -7.03 -4.92 -4.09
CA ILE A 25 -7.72 -3.75 -3.54
C ILE A 25 -8.34 -4.10 -2.19
N PHE A 26 -9.08 -5.20 -2.11
CA PHE A 26 -9.73 -5.63 -0.88
C PHE A 26 -8.73 -5.85 0.26
N LEU A 27 -7.68 -6.64 0.03
CA LEU A 27 -6.64 -6.92 1.02
C LEU A 27 -5.90 -5.65 1.45
N ASN A 28 -5.56 -4.78 0.50
CA ASN A 28 -4.85 -3.53 0.80
C ASN A 28 -5.73 -2.59 1.64
N SER A 29 -7.00 -2.42 1.24
CA SER A 29 -7.94 -1.57 1.97
C SER A 29 -8.25 -2.12 3.36
N LEU A 30 -8.50 -3.42 3.48
CA LEU A 30 -8.76 -4.07 4.77
C LEU A 30 -7.55 -3.99 5.70
N GLY A 31 -6.35 -4.27 5.20
CA GLY A 31 -5.13 -4.19 5.98
C GLY A 31 -4.87 -2.77 6.49
N ASN A 32 -5.02 -1.74 5.64
CA ASN A 32 -4.88 -0.35 6.07
C ASN A 32 -5.96 0.04 7.10
N ALA A 33 -7.22 -0.33 6.85
CA ALA A 33 -8.32 -0.05 7.76
C ALA A 33 -8.12 -0.71 9.14
N LEU A 34 -7.68 -1.97 9.19
CA LEU A 34 -7.36 -2.66 10.43
C LEU A 34 -6.33 -1.88 11.25
N THR A 35 -5.21 -1.50 10.65
CA THR A 35 -4.15 -0.79 11.39
C THR A 35 -4.64 0.54 11.95
N VAL A 36 -5.31 1.35 11.12
CA VAL A 36 -5.86 2.66 11.55
C VAL A 36 -6.89 2.50 12.66
N SER A 37 -7.83 1.57 12.51
CA SER A 37 -8.91 1.37 13.48
C SER A 37 -8.44 0.80 14.80
N LEU A 38 -7.28 0.13 14.85
CA LEU A 38 -6.74 -0.39 16.11
C LEU A 38 -6.06 0.70 16.95
N ASN A 39 -5.73 1.84 16.35
CA ASN A 39 -5.01 2.96 16.99
C ASN A 39 -3.71 2.51 17.71
N LEU A 40 -3.04 1.50 17.16
CA LEU A 40 -1.74 0.98 17.63
C LEU A 40 -0.61 1.28 16.63
N GLY A 41 -0.87 2.19 15.69
CA GLY A 41 0.01 2.50 14.58
C GLY A 41 -0.69 2.25 13.26
N SER A 42 -0.11 2.73 12.17
CA SER A 42 -0.51 2.37 10.81
C SER A 42 0.71 2.30 9.88
N ALA A 43 0.52 1.70 8.70
CA ALA A 43 1.49 1.79 7.62
C ALA A 43 1.81 3.27 7.32
N LEU A 44 3.08 3.59 7.04
CA LEU A 44 3.56 4.97 7.19
C LEU A 44 2.83 6.00 6.33
N TRP A 45 2.45 5.64 5.10
CA TRP A 45 1.64 6.51 4.24
C TRP A 45 0.25 6.80 4.83
N THR A 46 -0.37 5.79 5.42
CA THR A 46 -1.68 5.90 6.06
C THR A 46 -1.56 6.63 7.40
N ALA A 47 -0.49 6.39 8.17
CA ALA A 47 -0.19 7.16 9.37
C ALA A 47 0.00 8.65 9.05
N ALA A 48 0.72 9.00 7.98
CA ALA A 48 0.84 10.38 7.51
C ALA A 48 -0.52 10.97 7.15
N ALA A 49 -1.35 10.24 6.39
CA ALA A 49 -2.69 10.68 6.05
C ALA A 49 -3.58 10.89 7.29
N VAL A 50 -3.51 10.02 8.30
CA VAL A 50 -4.25 10.17 9.57
C VAL A 50 -3.80 11.42 10.32
N ASN A 51 -2.49 11.65 10.47
CA ASN A 51 -1.96 12.81 11.18
C ASN A 51 -2.42 14.12 10.52
N ILE A 52 -2.33 14.23 9.19
CA ILE A 52 -2.79 15.42 8.46
C ILE A 52 -4.32 15.56 8.52
N ALA A 53 -5.07 14.46 8.37
CA ALA A 53 -6.53 14.48 8.46
C ALA A 53 -7.04 14.90 9.85
N LYS A 54 -6.28 14.67 10.92
CA LYS A 54 -6.65 15.11 12.28
C LYS A 54 -6.49 16.62 12.50
N ILE A 55 -5.71 17.30 11.66
CA ILE A 55 -5.40 18.73 11.79
C ILE A 55 -5.99 19.55 10.64
N THR A 56 -6.77 18.92 9.78
CA THR A 56 -7.47 19.53 8.63
C THR A 56 -8.94 19.11 8.65
N PRO A 57 -9.85 19.83 7.95
CA PRO A 57 -11.24 19.39 7.81
C PRO A 57 -11.42 18.24 6.80
N ILE A 58 -10.33 17.63 6.32
CA ILE A 58 -10.34 16.65 5.23
C ILE A 58 -10.47 15.25 5.83
N SER A 59 -11.40 14.44 5.30
CA SER A 59 -11.60 13.06 5.73
C SER A 59 -10.37 12.17 5.42
N LEU A 60 -10.22 11.07 6.15
CA LEU A 60 -9.15 10.10 5.89
C LEU A 60 -9.14 9.61 4.44
N SER A 61 -10.30 9.23 3.90
CA SER A 61 -10.43 8.78 2.51
C SER A 61 -10.00 9.84 1.51
N ALA A 62 -10.40 11.11 1.74
CA ALA A 62 -9.98 12.21 0.88
C ALA A 62 -8.47 12.47 0.99
N MET A 63 -7.88 12.38 2.19
CA MET A 63 -6.45 12.56 2.39
C MET A 63 -5.62 11.46 1.73
N LEU A 64 -6.07 10.21 1.79
CA LEU A 64 -5.45 9.09 1.08
C LEU A 64 -5.50 9.29 -0.44
N PHE A 65 -6.63 9.77 -0.96
CA PHE A 65 -6.78 10.09 -2.38
C PHE A 65 -5.84 11.24 -2.81
N ILE A 66 -5.78 12.33 -2.04
CA ILE A 66 -4.88 13.47 -2.31
C ILE A 66 -3.42 13.02 -2.29
N SER A 67 -3.04 12.22 -1.30
CA SER A 67 -1.68 11.67 -1.20
C SER A 67 -1.34 10.80 -2.41
N GLY A 68 -2.25 9.93 -2.83
CA GLY A 68 -2.11 9.14 -4.05
C GLY A 68 -1.93 10.01 -5.29
N PHE A 69 -2.75 11.06 -5.43
CA PHE A 69 -2.66 12.00 -6.55
C PHE A 69 -1.32 12.74 -6.60
N ILE A 70 -0.82 13.23 -5.45
CA ILE A 70 0.52 13.84 -5.36
C ILE A 70 1.59 12.85 -5.81
N VAL A 71 1.48 11.59 -5.40
CA VAL A 71 2.48 10.57 -5.79
C VAL A 71 2.40 10.21 -7.28
N ILE A 72 1.23 10.31 -7.92
CA ILE A 72 1.16 10.21 -9.39
C ILE A 72 2.05 11.27 -10.04
N ILE A 73 1.99 12.52 -9.56
CA ILE A 73 2.84 13.61 -10.07
C ILE A 73 4.32 13.29 -9.85
N VAL A 74 4.68 12.78 -8.66
CA VAL A 74 6.05 12.34 -8.36
C VAL A 74 6.52 11.23 -9.31
N ASN A 75 5.67 10.25 -9.61
CA ASN A 75 6.00 9.17 -10.54
C ASN A 75 6.28 9.71 -11.94
N LEU A 76 5.50 10.70 -12.41
CA LEU A 76 5.73 11.36 -13.71
C LEU A 76 7.10 12.05 -13.77
N ILE A 77 7.47 12.75 -12.69
CA ILE A 77 8.78 13.43 -12.58
C ILE A 77 9.93 12.41 -12.60
N ILE A 78 9.83 11.33 -11.82
CA ILE A 78 10.88 10.29 -11.73
C ILE A 78 11.05 9.53 -13.04
N LEU A 79 9.94 9.27 -13.75
CA LEU A 79 9.96 8.57 -15.04
C LEU A 79 10.35 9.48 -16.20
N LYS A 80 10.24 10.81 -16.05
CA LYS A 80 10.45 11.80 -17.11
C LYS A 80 9.62 11.53 -18.37
N LYS A 81 8.49 10.84 -18.21
CA LYS A 81 7.60 10.42 -19.30
C LYS A 81 6.16 10.41 -18.81
N VAL A 82 5.25 10.92 -19.64
CA VAL A 82 3.81 10.87 -19.37
C VAL A 82 3.25 9.58 -19.95
N ASN A 83 2.84 8.66 -19.08
CA ASN A 83 2.15 7.43 -19.46
C ASN A 83 0.70 7.48 -18.98
N LEU A 84 -0.21 7.87 -19.87
CA LEU A 84 -1.62 8.04 -19.53
C LEU A 84 -2.27 6.72 -19.06
N LYS A 85 -1.87 5.57 -19.60
CA LYS A 85 -2.37 4.26 -19.15
C LYS A 85 -2.01 4.00 -17.70
N ARG A 86 -0.77 4.30 -17.29
CA ARG A 86 -0.31 4.18 -15.90
C ARG A 86 -1.04 5.15 -14.97
N ILE A 87 -1.20 6.40 -15.38
CA ILE A 87 -1.95 7.41 -14.62
C ILE A 87 -3.38 6.94 -14.39
N LEU A 88 -4.09 6.53 -15.45
CA LEU A 88 -5.46 6.03 -15.35
C LEU A 88 -5.54 4.77 -14.49
N GLY A 89 -4.62 3.82 -14.65
CA GLY A 89 -4.54 2.64 -13.80
C GLY A 89 -4.36 2.99 -12.31
N ASN A 90 -3.51 3.97 -12.01
CA ASN A 90 -3.31 4.46 -10.66
C ASN A 90 -4.57 5.10 -10.07
N LEU A 91 -5.30 5.90 -10.86
CA LEU A 91 -6.57 6.50 -10.44
C LEU A 91 -7.66 5.43 -10.22
N ILE A 92 -7.76 4.45 -11.13
CA ILE A 92 -8.72 3.34 -11.05
C ILE A 92 -8.45 2.47 -9.81
N PHE A 93 -7.19 2.26 -9.43
CA PHE A 93 -6.86 1.54 -8.20
C PHE A 93 -7.14 2.39 -6.96
N MET A 94 -6.63 3.62 -6.89
CA MET A 94 -6.61 4.40 -5.66
C MET A 94 -8.00 4.87 -5.22
N THR A 95 -8.91 5.09 -6.17
CA THR A 95 -10.29 5.56 -5.89
C THR A 95 -11.09 4.57 -5.04
N PRO A 96 -11.32 3.31 -5.47
CA PRO A 96 -12.00 2.33 -4.62
C PRO A 96 -11.19 2.03 -3.36
N PHE A 97 -9.85 2.00 -3.45
CA PHE A 97 -9.00 1.76 -2.29
C PHE A 97 -9.26 2.78 -1.16
N SER A 98 -9.24 4.08 -1.46
CA SER A 98 -9.37 5.14 -0.45
C SER A 98 -10.76 5.18 0.19
N ILE A 99 -11.80 4.92 -0.61
CA ILE A 99 -13.19 4.81 -0.13
C ILE A 99 -13.33 3.59 0.79
N LEU A 100 -12.85 2.42 0.36
CA LEU A 100 -12.94 1.18 1.14
C LEU A 100 -12.18 1.25 2.45
N VAL A 101 -11.01 1.91 2.50
CA VAL A 101 -10.28 2.13 3.77
C VAL A 101 -11.16 2.90 4.76
N GLY A 102 -11.82 3.98 4.33
CA GLY A 102 -12.69 4.77 5.21
C GLY A 102 -13.92 3.99 5.70
N ILE A 103 -14.57 3.25 4.78
CA ILE A 103 -15.73 2.40 5.12
C ILE A 103 -15.30 1.32 6.11
N PHE A 104 -14.32 0.49 5.77
CA PHE A 104 -13.86 -0.59 6.64
C PHE A 104 -13.37 -0.07 7.99
N ALA A 105 -12.66 1.06 8.02
CA ALA A 105 -12.17 1.61 9.27
C ALA A 105 -13.33 1.98 10.21
N THR A 106 -14.37 2.61 9.65
CA THR A 106 -15.58 2.99 10.38
C THR A 106 -16.35 1.77 10.87
N GLU A 107 -16.55 0.76 10.01
CA GLU A 107 -17.27 -0.46 10.37
C GLU A 107 -16.53 -1.29 11.42
N LEU A 108 -15.20 -1.40 11.35
CA LEU A 108 -14.39 -2.08 12.36
C LEU A 108 -14.51 -1.42 13.75
N VAL A 109 -14.55 -0.08 13.78
CA VAL A 109 -14.77 0.65 15.04
C VAL A 109 -16.18 0.39 15.60
N LYS A 110 -17.21 0.38 14.74
CA LYS A 110 -18.60 0.05 15.14
C LYS A 110 -18.75 -1.37 15.67
N LEU A 111 -18.01 -2.33 15.09
CA LEU A 111 -17.94 -3.71 15.57
C LEU A 111 -17.20 -3.84 16.92
N GLY A 112 -16.69 -2.74 17.46
CA GLY A 112 -16.07 -2.71 18.77
C GLY A 112 -14.64 -3.22 18.77
N ILE A 113 -13.87 -3.05 17.68
CA ILE A 113 -12.47 -3.50 17.63
C ILE A 113 -11.58 -2.95 18.78
N HIS A 114 -11.99 -1.83 19.39
CA HIS A 114 -11.34 -1.25 20.56
C HIS A 114 -11.60 -2.00 21.88
N SER A 115 -12.66 -2.81 21.97
CA SER A 115 -12.99 -3.61 23.16
C SER A 115 -12.14 -4.87 23.28
N LEU A 116 -11.44 -5.24 22.21
CA LEU A 116 -10.50 -6.36 22.20
C LEU A 116 -9.33 -6.08 23.15
N ASN A 117 -8.80 -7.15 23.77
CA ASN A 117 -7.62 -7.03 24.63
C ASN A 117 -6.38 -6.59 23.82
N LEU A 118 -5.40 -6.01 24.52
CA LEU A 118 -4.22 -5.44 23.87
C LEU A 118 -3.42 -6.46 23.02
N PRO A 119 -3.15 -7.70 23.47
CA PRO A 119 -2.43 -8.67 22.65
C PRO A 119 -3.13 -9.00 21.32
N VAL A 120 -4.46 -9.18 21.34
CA VAL A 120 -5.23 -9.43 20.11
C VAL A 120 -5.17 -8.22 19.18
N ARG A 121 -5.27 -7.01 19.73
CA ARG A 121 -5.15 -5.78 18.93
C ARG A 121 -3.78 -5.66 18.27
N ILE A 122 -2.69 -5.92 18.99
CA ILE A 122 -1.34 -5.91 18.41
C ILE A 122 -1.20 -6.96 17.30
N PHE A 123 -1.73 -8.17 17.51
CA PHE A 123 -1.73 -9.21 16.49
C PHE A 123 -2.48 -8.79 15.23
N LEU A 124 -3.69 -8.23 15.38
CA LEU A 124 -4.50 -7.75 14.25
C LEU A 124 -3.84 -6.59 13.51
N ASP A 125 -3.10 -5.74 14.21
CA ASP A 125 -2.37 -4.60 13.64
C ASP A 125 -1.20 -5.11 12.77
N CYS A 126 -0.38 -6.02 13.30
CA CYS A 126 0.66 -6.71 12.54
C CYS A 126 0.08 -7.50 11.36
N LEU A 127 -1.06 -8.17 11.55
CA LEU A 127 -1.77 -8.86 10.47
C LEU A 127 -2.20 -7.87 9.38
N GLY A 128 -2.68 -6.68 9.74
CA GLY A 128 -3.01 -5.62 8.79
C GLY A 128 -1.82 -5.27 7.88
N VAL A 129 -0.63 -5.10 8.46
CA VAL A 129 0.62 -4.87 7.70
C VAL A 129 0.99 -6.06 6.80
N VAL A 130 0.77 -7.29 7.25
CA VAL A 130 0.97 -8.50 6.43
C VAL A 130 0.01 -8.50 5.23
N LEU A 131 -1.28 -8.19 5.43
CA LEU A 131 -2.27 -8.12 4.36
C LEU A 131 -1.90 -7.04 3.32
N ILE A 132 -1.46 -5.86 3.78
CA ILE A 132 -0.95 -4.80 2.91
C ILE A 132 0.23 -5.32 2.07
N SER A 133 1.19 -5.98 2.70
CA SER A 133 2.38 -6.50 2.03
C SER A 133 2.05 -7.58 0.98
N ILE A 134 1.10 -8.45 1.28
CA ILE A 134 0.60 -9.45 0.33
C ILE A 134 -0.08 -8.76 -0.86
N ALA A 135 -0.92 -7.77 -0.61
CA ALA A 135 -1.58 -7.00 -1.66
C ALA A 135 -0.56 -6.30 -2.58
N ILE A 136 0.45 -5.62 -1.99
CA ILE A 136 1.56 -5.00 -2.73
C ILE A 136 2.22 -6.01 -3.65
N SER A 137 2.59 -7.17 -3.13
CA SER A 137 3.22 -8.24 -3.92
C SER A 137 2.36 -8.68 -5.12
N LEU A 138 1.04 -8.81 -4.94
CA LEU A 138 0.12 -9.25 -5.99
C LEU A 138 0.05 -8.24 -7.14
N TYR A 139 -0.40 -7.02 -6.88
CA TYR A 139 -0.59 -6.04 -7.96
C TYR A 139 0.73 -5.56 -8.55
N GLN A 140 1.83 -5.56 -7.79
CA GLN A 140 3.16 -5.28 -8.37
C GLN A 140 3.59 -6.35 -9.35
N ARG A 141 3.36 -7.64 -9.05
CA ARG A 141 3.74 -8.70 -9.98
C ARG A 141 2.87 -8.69 -11.23
N ILE A 142 1.57 -8.45 -11.08
CA ILE A 142 0.63 -8.36 -12.20
C ILE A 142 0.93 -7.14 -13.08
N ASN A 143 1.29 -6.02 -12.45
CA ASN A 143 1.63 -4.76 -13.07
C ASN A 143 0.64 -4.32 -14.17
N TRP A 144 -0.65 -4.33 -13.81
CA TRP A 144 -1.74 -3.89 -14.69
C TRP A 144 -2.27 -2.52 -14.26
N MET A 145 -2.63 -2.40 -12.99
CA MET A 145 -3.07 -1.17 -12.33
C MET A 145 -2.54 -1.23 -10.89
N LEU A 146 -1.79 -0.21 -10.47
CA LEU A 146 -1.15 -0.18 -9.15
C LEU A 146 -1.70 0.96 -8.33
N HIS A 147 -1.65 0.82 -7.01
CA HIS A 147 -1.80 1.96 -6.15
C HIS A 147 -0.61 2.93 -6.35
N PRO A 148 -0.79 4.26 -6.51
CA PRO A 148 0.29 5.17 -6.89
C PRO A 148 1.51 5.18 -5.96
N VAL A 149 1.29 5.05 -4.66
CA VAL A 149 2.37 4.96 -3.65
C VAL A 149 3.21 3.70 -3.84
N ASP A 150 2.55 2.60 -4.17
CA ASP A 150 3.20 1.31 -4.32
C ASP A 150 3.75 1.13 -5.75
N ASP A 151 3.23 1.90 -6.69
CA ASP A 151 3.79 2.17 -8.01
C ASP A 151 5.11 2.93 -7.89
N LEU A 152 5.17 3.96 -7.02
CA LEU A 152 6.42 4.64 -6.66
C LEU A 152 7.43 3.65 -6.07
N MET A 153 6.99 2.81 -5.12
CA MET A 153 7.82 1.76 -4.54
C MET A 153 8.34 0.80 -5.62
N GLN A 154 7.50 0.40 -6.58
CA GLN A 154 7.90 -0.47 -7.68
C GLN A 154 8.95 0.19 -8.60
N ILE A 155 8.76 1.46 -8.98
CA ILE A 155 9.73 2.22 -9.76
C ILE A 155 11.07 2.22 -9.02
N ILE A 156 11.05 2.59 -7.74
CA ILE A 156 12.26 2.67 -6.93
C ILE A 156 12.96 1.32 -6.82
N ARG A 157 12.17 0.26 -6.58
CA ARG A 157 12.61 -1.12 -6.45
C ARG A 157 13.38 -1.62 -7.67
N PHE A 158 12.83 -1.46 -8.86
CA PHE A 158 13.43 -2.03 -10.07
C PHE A 158 14.39 -1.07 -10.78
N LYS A 159 14.14 0.25 -10.74
CA LYS A 159 15.01 1.24 -11.39
C LYS A 159 16.29 1.54 -10.61
N TYR A 160 16.25 1.54 -9.28
CA TYR A 160 17.40 1.97 -8.45
C TYR A 160 17.97 0.88 -7.54
N PHE A 161 17.14 -0.07 -7.07
CA PHE A 161 17.55 -1.03 -6.02
C PHE A 161 17.54 -2.50 -6.46
N LYS A 162 17.71 -2.77 -7.75
CA LYS A 162 17.93 -4.13 -8.32
C LYS A 162 16.90 -5.17 -7.85
N GLY A 163 15.65 -4.75 -7.63
CA GLY A 163 14.57 -5.63 -7.19
C GLY A 163 14.39 -5.78 -5.68
N SER A 164 15.18 -5.10 -4.84
CA SER A 164 15.05 -5.14 -3.37
C SER A 164 13.79 -4.42 -2.89
N SER A 165 12.78 -5.19 -2.45
CA SER A 165 11.56 -4.62 -1.86
C SER A 165 11.83 -3.93 -0.53
N THR A 166 12.79 -4.41 0.25
CA THR A 166 13.10 -3.84 1.57
C THR A 166 13.64 -2.41 1.46
N ILE A 167 14.70 -2.23 0.65
CA ILE A 167 15.32 -0.90 0.50
C ILE A 167 14.37 0.05 -0.20
N ALA A 168 13.66 -0.42 -1.23
CA ALA A 168 12.69 0.41 -1.93
C ALA A 168 11.58 0.91 -1.02
N GLN A 169 11.02 0.05 -0.17
CA GLN A 169 9.99 0.43 0.78
C GLN A 169 10.49 1.49 1.77
N LEU A 170 11.70 1.32 2.31
CA LEU A 170 12.31 2.29 3.24
C LEU A 170 12.50 3.66 2.58
N VAL A 171 12.97 3.71 1.33
CA VAL A 171 13.12 4.96 0.58
C VAL A 171 11.75 5.58 0.28
N THR A 172 10.76 4.78 -0.09
CA THR A 172 9.38 5.24 -0.31
C THR A 172 8.69 5.68 0.99
N PHE A 173 9.21 5.32 2.16
CA PHE A 173 8.73 5.82 3.44
C PHE A 173 9.32 7.19 3.84
N THR A 174 10.35 7.69 3.15
CA THR A 174 10.90 9.02 3.45
C THR A 174 9.86 10.14 3.34
N PRO A 175 9.06 10.26 2.25
CA PRO A 175 8.03 11.30 2.16
C PRO A 175 6.99 11.28 3.29
N PRO A 176 6.35 10.13 3.64
CA PRO A 176 5.37 10.13 4.73
C PRO A 176 6.01 10.37 6.10
N ILE A 177 7.26 9.97 6.35
CA ILE A 177 7.98 10.31 7.59
C ILE A 177 8.12 11.83 7.72
N VAL A 178 8.53 12.52 6.64
CA VAL A 178 8.64 13.99 6.64
C VAL A 178 7.27 14.62 6.88
N ALA A 179 6.22 14.13 6.22
CA ALA A 179 4.86 14.64 6.39
C ALA A 179 4.34 14.45 7.83
N ILE A 180 4.64 13.31 8.46
CA ILE A 180 4.37 13.04 9.87
C ILE A 180 5.09 14.08 10.75
N ILE A 181 6.39 14.26 10.57
CA ILE A 181 7.19 15.19 11.39
C ILE A 181 6.60 16.61 11.31
N ILE A 182 6.28 17.08 10.10
CA ILE A 182 5.67 18.41 9.90
C ILE A 182 4.32 18.49 10.62
N SER A 183 3.47 17.46 10.47
CA SER A 183 2.16 17.43 11.12
C SER A 183 2.26 17.45 12.64
N VAL A 184 3.25 16.75 13.22
CA VAL A 184 3.52 16.73 14.67
C VAL A 184 4.05 18.08 15.15
N ILE A 185 4.93 18.73 14.39
CA ILE A 185 5.43 20.08 14.73
C ILE A 185 4.29 21.09 14.78
N VAL A 186 3.36 21.04 13.82
CA VAL A 186 2.23 21.97 13.74
C VAL A 186 1.17 21.68 14.80
N SER A 187 0.88 20.41 15.07
CA SER A 187 -0.22 20.02 15.94
C SER A 187 0.16 19.78 17.39
N HIS A 188 1.45 19.55 17.66
CA HIS A 188 1.96 19.06 18.94
C HIS A 188 1.38 17.71 19.39
N HIS A 189 0.74 16.96 18.48
CA HIS A 189 0.13 15.66 18.76
C HIS A 189 0.63 14.61 17.79
N ILE A 190 0.72 13.37 18.26
CA ILE A 190 1.08 12.21 17.45
C ILE A 190 -0.15 11.29 17.36
N TYR A 191 -0.59 11.00 16.14
CA TYR A 191 -1.71 10.10 15.88
C TYR A 191 -1.25 8.87 15.10
N ALA A 192 -1.81 7.70 15.37
CA ALA A 192 -1.56 6.48 14.60
C ALA A 192 -0.06 6.13 14.39
N ILE A 193 0.80 6.43 15.38
CA ILE A 193 2.21 6.00 15.44
C ILE A 193 2.43 5.28 16.75
N ASN A 194 2.64 3.96 16.68
CA ASN A 194 2.97 3.10 17.81
C ASN A 194 3.54 1.76 17.25
N VAL A 195 3.40 0.64 17.96
CA VAL A 195 3.95 -0.69 17.61
C VAL A 195 3.69 -1.08 16.15
N GLY A 196 2.48 -0.89 15.62
CA GLY A 196 2.14 -1.20 14.23
C GLY A 196 2.94 -0.42 13.20
N THR A 197 3.24 0.86 13.49
CA THR A 197 4.04 1.70 12.59
C THR A 197 5.50 1.27 12.61
N ILE A 198 6.02 0.88 13.77
CA ILE A 198 7.37 0.32 13.88
C ILE A 198 7.45 -1.00 13.11
N PHE A 199 6.44 -1.86 13.27
CA PHE A 199 6.35 -3.11 12.52
C PHE A 199 6.25 -2.85 11.01
N ALA A 200 5.45 -1.89 10.57
CA ALA A 200 5.36 -1.50 9.16
C ALA A 200 6.71 -0.99 8.61
N LEU A 201 7.40 -0.12 9.36
CA LEU A 201 8.70 0.42 8.97
C LEU A 201 9.74 -0.69 8.76
N LEU A 202 9.80 -1.65 9.69
CA LEU A 202 10.83 -2.69 9.70
C LEU A 202 10.48 -3.90 8.82
N CYS A 203 9.21 -4.29 8.77
CA CYS A 203 8.81 -5.59 8.25
C CYS A 203 8.03 -5.53 6.93
N GLN A 204 7.36 -4.42 6.59
CA GLN A 204 6.51 -4.36 5.38
C GLN A 204 7.31 -4.70 4.10
N GLY A 205 8.45 -4.02 3.89
CA GLY A 205 9.31 -4.27 2.72
C GLY A 205 9.83 -5.72 2.62
N PRO A 206 10.38 -6.30 3.70
CA PRO A 206 10.73 -7.72 3.74
C PRO A 206 9.56 -8.66 3.46
N ILE A 207 8.38 -8.42 4.06
CA ILE A 207 7.19 -9.26 3.86
C ILE A 207 6.73 -9.22 2.40
N VAL A 208 6.79 -8.07 1.72
CA VAL A 208 6.53 -7.98 0.27
C VAL A 208 7.45 -8.93 -0.50
N GLY A 209 8.74 -8.93 -0.18
CA GLY A 209 9.73 -9.80 -0.86
C GLY A 209 9.54 -11.29 -0.56
N ILE A 210 9.02 -11.63 0.62
CA ILE A 210 8.64 -13.00 0.99
C ILE A 210 7.36 -13.40 0.24
N ALA A 211 6.36 -12.53 0.20
CA ALA A 211 5.09 -12.76 -0.50
C ALA A 211 5.29 -12.96 -2.01
N ASP A 212 6.28 -12.31 -2.63
CA ASP A 212 6.66 -12.54 -4.02
C ASP A 212 7.05 -13.99 -4.33
N LYS A 213 7.51 -14.74 -3.32
CA LYS A 213 7.96 -16.13 -3.45
C LYS A 213 6.89 -17.13 -3.03
N ILE A 214 6.11 -16.80 -1.98
CA ILE A 214 5.21 -17.76 -1.33
C ILE A 214 3.77 -17.62 -1.83
N VAL A 215 3.29 -16.40 -2.04
CA VAL A 215 1.90 -16.15 -2.43
C VAL A 215 1.79 -16.22 -3.95
N PHE A 216 1.09 -17.24 -4.46
CA PHE A 216 1.05 -17.58 -5.89
C PHE A 216 2.46 -17.61 -6.52
N PRO A 217 3.31 -18.62 -6.21
CA PRO A 217 4.72 -18.67 -6.66
C PRO A 217 4.92 -18.64 -8.19
N SER A 218 3.87 -19.04 -8.93
CA SER A 218 3.81 -19.01 -10.40
C SER A 218 3.63 -17.60 -10.97
N LEU A 219 3.15 -16.64 -10.17
CA LEU A 219 3.00 -15.24 -10.57
C LEU A 219 4.37 -14.55 -10.54
N LYS A 220 4.79 -14.00 -11.69
CA LYS A 220 6.05 -13.28 -11.88
C LYS A 220 5.79 -11.81 -12.22
N HIS A 221 6.76 -10.94 -11.95
CA HIS A 221 6.70 -9.53 -12.34
C HIS A 221 6.60 -9.35 -13.85
N ARG A 222 5.67 -8.49 -14.27
CA ARG A 222 5.39 -8.14 -15.67
C ARG A 222 5.68 -6.65 -15.92
N ASN A 223 5.86 -6.27 -17.19
CA ASN A 223 5.84 -4.87 -17.67
C ASN A 223 6.73 -3.88 -16.87
N LEU A 224 7.94 -4.27 -16.47
CA LEU A 224 8.81 -3.47 -15.60
C LEU A 224 9.49 -2.27 -16.28
N ASP A 225 9.14 -1.98 -17.54
CA ASP A 225 9.76 -0.95 -18.39
C ASP A 225 9.30 0.49 -18.08
#